data_AF-A0A6G1FXB7-F1
#
_entry.id   AF-A0A6G1FXB7-F1
#
_cell.length_a   1.000
_cell.length_b   1.000
_cell.length_c   1.000
_cell.angle_alpha   90.00
_cell.angle_beta   90.00
_cell.angle_gamma   90.00
#
_symmetry.space_group_name_H-M   'P 1'
#
loop_
_entity.id
_entity.type
_entity.pdbx_description
1 polymer ?
#
loop_
_entity_poly.entity_id
_entity_poly.type
_entity_poly.pdbx_seq_one_letter_code
_entity_poly.pdbx_strand_id
1 'polypeptide(L)'
;YERAIETHVQHALRHGYPLYMAREQAADGMFNKVAYIMNILLNELYKPAEERVEWLFYFDVDSVVMNREIPLEIFDTPSDFHHINWMAGKDWNGLNAGVFLLRVCPWSLELLTRVMTHRHYHPTEDYTFEEQSILARLTETDDKFKEHSIYVPKSWINAYFYSLHEVKPGLLLSHFPHPDYKWHIYEWLKVIETDAEDNAKPIYNKPVHETDYPKEIKKFW
;
A
#
# COMPACT_ATOMS: atom_id res chain seq x y z
N TYR A 1 17.48 -1.44 2.01
CA TYR A 1 16.23 -0.94 2.60
C TYR A 1 16.24 0.57 2.78
N GLU A 2 17.20 1.20 3.46
CA GLU A 2 17.22 2.69 3.57
C GLU A 2 17.13 3.43 2.22
N ARG A 3 17.85 2.98 1.18
CA ARG A 3 17.70 3.57 -0.17
C ARG A 3 16.32 3.38 -0.78
N ALA A 4 15.61 2.28 -0.47
CA ALA A 4 14.24 2.06 -0.92
C ALA A 4 13.28 2.98 -0.17
N ILE A 5 13.45 3.10 1.16
CA ILE A 5 12.72 4.08 1.99
C ILE A 5 12.89 5.50 1.44
N GLU A 6 14.11 5.87 1.03
CA GLU A 6 14.38 7.19 0.46
C GLU A 6 13.48 7.48 -0.76
N THR A 7 13.14 6.48 -1.58
CA THR A 7 12.22 6.67 -2.72
C THR A 7 10.82 7.09 -2.27
N HIS A 8 10.34 6.55 -1.15
CA HIS A 8 9.07 6.92 -0.53
C HIS A 8 9.16 8.30 0.13
N VAL A 9 10.27 8.63 0.80
CA VAL A 9 10.52 9.96 1.35
C VAL A 9 10.45 11.03 0.27
N GLN A 10 11.14 10.81 -0.86
CA GLN A 10 11.16 11.74 -1.98
C GLN A 10 9.77 11.90 -2.63
N HIS A 11 9.00 10.82 -2.72
CA HIS A 11 7.62 10.85 -3.20
C HIS A 11 6.70 11.63 -2.26
N ALA A 12 6.75 11.34 -0.96
CA ALA A 12 5.99 12.05 0.06
C ALA A 12 6.32 13.55 0.08
N LEU A 13 7.60 13.92 0.02
CA LEU A 13 8.05 15.31 -0.07
C LEU A 13 7.52 16.02 -1.32
N ARG A 14 7.51 15.34 -2.46
CA ARG A 14 7.03 15.91 -3.73
C ARG A 14 5.56 16.29 -3.69
N HIS A 15 4.74 15.45 -3.07
CA HIS A 15 3.28 15.62 -3.02
C HIS A 15 2.77 16.22 -1.71
N GLY A 16 3.67 16.50 -0.75
CA GLY A 16 3.30 17.10 0.54
C GLY A 16 2.65 16.13 1.52
N TYR A 17 2.90 14.83 1.40
CA TYR A 17 2.34 13.82 2.30
C TYR A 17 3.15 13.69 3.59
N PRO A 18 2.50 13.53 4.76
CA PRO A 18 3.21 13.08 5.95
C PRO A 18 3.69 11.63 5.78
N LEU A 19 4.89 11.34 6.27
CA LEU A 19 5.46 9.99 6.26
C LEU A 19 5.67 9.51 7.69
N TYR A 20 5.13 8.34 8.01
CA TYR A 20 5.26 7.71 9.32
C TYR A 20 6.06 6.42 9.21
N MET A 21 7.04 6.23 10.10
CA MET A 21 7.94 5.07 10.03
C MET A 21 8.10 4.37 11.37
N ALA A 22 7.71 3.10 11.41
CA ALA A 22 7.98 2.25 12.56
C ALA A 22 9.48 1.90 12.60
N ARG A 23 10.20 2.43 13.58
CA ARG A 23 11.61 2.09 13.84
C ARG A 23 11.78 1.07 14.97
N GLU A 24 10.74 0.88 15.77
CA GLU A 24 10.71 -0.01 16.93
C GLU A 24 9.56 -1.01 16.83
N GLN A 25 9.67 -2.11 17.59
CA GLN A 25 8.62 -3.13 17.67
C GLN A 25 7.77 -2.93 18.93
N ALA A 26 6.46 -2.78 18.74
CA ALA A 26 5.46 -2.72 19.80
C ALA A 26 4.59 -3.99 19.87
N ALA A 27 4.56 -4.80 18.82
CA ALA A 27 3.88 -6.10 18.79
C ALA A 27 4.73 -7.14 18.05
N ASP A 28 4.41 -8.41 18.28
CA ASP A 28 5.21 -9.52 17.78
C ASP A 28 5.06 -9.73 16.26
N GLY A 29 6.18 -10.02 15.61
CA GLY A 29 6.23 -10.45 14.22
C GLY A 29 5.51 -9.48 13.28
N MET A 30 4.69 -10.03 12.40
CA MET A 30 3.99 -9.25 11.37
C MET A 30 2.80 -8.44 11.92
N PHE A 31 2.39 -8.64 13.19
CA PHE A 31 1.37 -7.79 13.84
C PHE A 31 1.91 -6.41 14.22
N ASN A 32 3.24 -6.22 14.22
CA ASN A 32 3.83 -4.92 14.48
C ASN A 32 3.32 -3.83 13.53
N LYS A 33 3.14 -4.17 12.24
CA LYS A 33 2.60 -3.21 11.27
C LYS A 33 1.17 -2.81 11.62
N VAL A 34 0.34 -3.77 12.04
CA VAL A 34 -1.05 -3.51 12.41
C VAL A 34 -1.11 -2.60 13.64
N ALA A 35 -0.32 -2.89 14.68
CA ALA A 35 -0.22 -2.05 15.86
C ALA A 35 0.24 -0.62 15.53
N TYR A 36 1.24 -0.47 14.66
CA TYR A 36 1.74 0.84 14.26
C TYR A 36 0.70 1.63 13.43
N ILE A 37 0.03 0.99 12.47
CA ILE A 37 -1.05 1.62 11.69
C ILE A 37 -2.18 2.04 12.62
N MET A 38 -2.58 1.22 13.60
CA MET A 38 -3.58 1.58 14.60
C MET A 38 -3.17 2.82 15.41
N ASN A 39 -1.90 2.94 15.80
CA ASN A 39 -1.40 4.13 16.49
C ASN A 39 -1.54 5.38 15.61
N ILE A 40 -1.12 5.34 14.34
CA ILE A 40 -1.28 6.48 13.42
C ILE A 40 -2.76 6.80 13.20
N LEU A 41 -3.57 5.77 12.94
CA LEU A 41 -5.01 5.89 12.72
C LEU A 41 -5.70 6.60 13.89
N LEU A 42 -5.41 6.19 15.13
CA LEU A 42 -5.97 6.82 16.32
C LEU A 42 -5.54 8.29 16.43
N ASN A 43 -4.26 8.59 16.23
CA ASN A 43 -3.77 9.97 16.26
C ASN A 43 -4.46 10.86 15.21
N GLU A 44 -4.69 10.36 14.00
CA GLU A 44 -5.43 11.10 12.97
C GLU A 44 -6.93 11.22 13.31
N LEU A 45 -7.55 10.18 13.88
CA LEU A 45 -8.96 10.19 14.30
C LEU A 45 -9.26 11.22 15.40
N TYR A 46 -8.26 11.60 16.21
CA TYR A 46 -8.39 12.64 17.24
C TYR A 46 -8.24 14.07 16.71
N LYS A 47 -7.78 14.27 15.46
CA LYS A 47 -7.70 15.59 14.84
C LYS A 47 -9.07 16.06 14.32
N PRO A 48 -9.30 17.38 14.18
CA PRO A 48 -10.39 17.90 13.36
C PRO A 48 -10.38 17.31 11.95
N ALA A 49 -11.54 17.22 11.29
CA ALA A 49 -11.65 16.56 9.99
C ALA A 49 -10.82 17.29 8.91
N GLU A 50 -10.76 18.61 9.00
CA GLU A 50 -10.01 19.52 8.12
C GLU A 50 -8.48 19.43 8.27
N GLU A 51 -7.98 18.85 9.37
CA GLU A 51 -6.54 18.71 9.65
C GLU A 51 -6.05 17.25 9.50
N ARG A 52 -6.98 16.32 9.30
CA ARG A 52 -6.73 14.88 9.25
C ARG A 52 -6.47 14.42 7.83
N VAL A 53 -5.54 13.49 7.67
CA VAL A 53 -5.40 12.75 6.40
C VAL A 53 -6.60 11.83 6.16
N GLU A 54 -7.07 11.75 4.92
CA GLU A 54 -8.23 10.91 4.58
C GLU A 54 -7.87 9.43 4.44
N TRP A 55 -6.67 9.15 3.92
CA TRP A 55 -6.19 7.81 3.61
C TRP A 55 -4.79 7.60 4.19
N LEU A 56 -4.56 6.39 4.69
CA LEU A 56 -3.23 5.87 4.97
C LEU A 56 -2.82 4.97 3.81
N PHE A 57 -1.67 5.24 3.23
CA PHE A 57 -1.02 4.38 2.24
C PHE A 57 0.07 3.59 2.94
N TYR A 58 -0.20 2.31 3.22
CA TYR A 58 0.77 1.43 3.86
C TYR A 58 1.66 0.77 2.80
N PHE A 59 2.95 0.63 3.09
CA PHE A 59 3.90 -0.12 2.26
C PHE A 59 4.94 -0.86 3.12
N ASP A 60 5.34 -2.05 2.67
CA ASP A 60 6.47 -2.79 3.23
C ASP A 60 7.81 -2.17 2.77
N VAL A 61 8.84 -2.33 3.59
CA VAL A 61 10.17 -1.69 3.40
C VAL A 61 10.93 -2.22 2.17
N ASP A 62 10.52 -3.36 1.64
CA ASP A 62 11.01 -3.98 0.42
C ASP A 62 10.19 -3.57 -0.82
N SER A 63 9.55 -2.39 -0.78
CA SER A 63 8.96 -1.74 -1.94
C SER A 63 9.76 -0.51 -2.38
N VAL A 64 9.72 -0.20 -3.67
CA VAL A 64 10.43 0.93 -4.31
C VAL A 64 9.43 1.75 -5.11
N VAL A 65 9.39 3.07 -4.86
CA VAL A 65 8.63 3.99 -5.72
C VAL A 65 9.35 4.12 -7.06
N MET A 66 8.66 3.70 -8.12
CA MET A 66 9.14 3.64 -9.50
C MET A 66 8.86 4.93 -10.27
N ASN A 67 7.74 5.58 -9.97
CA ASN A 67 7.33 6.83 -10.63
C ASN A 67 6.88 7.83 -9.57
N ARG A 68 7.71 8.84 -9.34
CA ARG A 68 7.45 9.88 -8.32
C ARG A 68 6.38 10.85 -8.77
N GLU A 69 6.07 10.92 -10.06
CA GLU A 69 5.03 11.82 -10.58
C GLU A 69 3.61 11.37 -10.23
N ILE A 70 3.38 10.13 -9.79
CA ILE A 70 2.05 9.60 -9.52
C ILE A 70 1.55 10.07 -8.14
N PRO A 71 0.56 10.96 -8.05
CA PRO A 71 -0.06 11.33 -6.78
C PRO A 71 -0.94 10.18 -6.27
N LEU A 72 -1.05 10.02 -4.95
CA LEU A 72 -1.88 8.95 -4.36
C LEU A 72 -3.37 9.20 -4.55
N GLU A 73 -3.80 10.46 -4.69
CA GLU A 73 -5.20 10.85 -4.92
C GLU A 73 -5.78 10.28 -6.22
N ILE A 74 -4.93 9.84 -7.15
CA ILE A 74 -5.42 9.18 -8.37
C ILE A 74 -6.19 7.89 -8.03
N PHE A 75 -5.86 7.24 -6.91
CA PHE A 75 -6.51 6.02 -6.43
C PHE A 75 -7.72 6.29 -5.54
N ASP A 76 -8.08 7.55 -5.31
CA ASP A 76 -9.26 7.87 -4.52
C ASP A 76 -10.55 7.36 -5.21
N THR A 77 -11.55 7.12 -4.38
CA THR A 77 -12.82 6.54 -4.81
C THR A 77 -13.75 7.62 -5.35
N PRO A 78 -14.48 7.38 -6.46
CA PRO A 78 -15.53 8.30 -6.90
C PRO A 78 -16.63 8.42 -5.85
N SER A 79 -17.45 9.48 -5.94
CA SER A 79 -18.50 9.81 -4.96
C SER A 79 -19.46 8.65 -4.67
N ASP A 80 -19.79 7.86 -5.69
CA ASP A 80 -20.72 6.73 -5.58
C ASP A 80 -20.13 5.56 -4.79
N PHE A 81 -18.80 5.57 -4.57
CA PHE A 81 -18.04 4.54 -3.86
C PHE A 81 -17.42 5.03 -2.55
N HIS A 82 -17.93 6.13 -1.97
CA HIS A 82 -17.46 6.66 -0.68
C HIS A 82 -17.56 5.68 0.51
N HIS A 83 -18.36 4.61 0.36
CA HIS A 83 -18.48 3.54 1.36
C HIS A 83 -17.22 2.66 1.43
N ILE A 84 -16.34 2.70 0.43
CA ILE A 84 -15.09 1.94 0.43
C ILE A 84 -14.09 2.59 1.39
N ASN A 85 -13.57 1.76 2.29
CA ASN A 85 -12.63 2.15 3.34
C ASN A 85 -11.28 1.42 3.22
N TRP A 86 -11.16 0.39 2.38
CA TRP A 86 -9.93 -0.36 2.22
C TRP A 86 -9.74 -0.82 0.77
N MET A 87 -8.54 -0.64 0.25
CA MET A 87 -8.16 -1.02 -1.11
C MET A 87 -6.84 -1.80 -1.10
N ALA A 88 -6.84 -2.98 -1.70
CA ALA A 88 -5.63 -3.79 -1.81
C ALA A 88 -5.54 -4.50 -3.17
N GLY A 89 -4.37 -5.06 -3.46
CA GLY A 89 -4.18 -5.95 -4.61
C GLY A 89 -4.28 -7.43 -4.23
N LYS A 90 -4.68 -8.27 -5.20
CA LYS A 90 -4.55 -9.73 -5.11
C LYS A 90 -3.49 -10.27 -6.06
N ASP A 91 -2.83 -11.33 -5.65
CA ASP A 91 -2.01 -12.20 -6.48
C ASP A 91 -2.59 -13.63 -6.52
N TRP A 92 -1.80 -14.57 -7.04
CA TRP A 92 -2.15 -15.97 -7.17
C TRP A 92 -2.29 -16.71 -5.82
N ASN A 93 -1.77 -16.16 -4.74
CA ASN A 93 -1.90 -16.62 -3.36
C ASN A 93 -2.99 -15.83 -2.56
N GLY A 94 -3.74 -14.94 -3.21
CA GLY A 94 -4.78 -14.14 -2.57
C GLY A 94 -4.31 -12.72 -2.24
N LEU A 95 -4.74 -12.18 -1.11
CA LEU A 95 -4.31 -10.86 -0.65
C LEU A 95 -2.79 -10.85 -0.42
N ASN A 96 -2.10 -9.82 -0.94
CA ASN A 96 -0.82 -9.38 -0.42
C ASN A 96 -1.00 -8.07 0.35
N ALA A 97 -0.77 -8.10 1.66
CA ALA A 97 -0.93 -6.97 2.57
C ALA A 97 0.39 -6.21 2.78
N GLY A 98 1.28 -6.24 1.78
CA GLY A 98 2.51 -5.46 1.78
C GLY A 98 2.33 -4.06 1.19
N VAL A 99 1.26 -3.81 0.42
CA VAL A 99 0.81 -2.46 0.09
C VAL A 99 -0.71 -2.41 0.03
N PHE A 100 -1.31 -1.44 0.71
CA PHE A 100 -2.75 -1.18 0.68
C PHE A 100 -3.10 0.25 1.10
N LEU A 101 -4.30 0.69 0.74
CA LEU A 101 -4.90 1.94 1.23
C LEU A 101 -5.94 1.63 2.31
N LEU A 102 -5.95 2.44 3.36
CA LEU A 102 -6.89 2.34 4.48
C LEU A 102 -7.41 3.72 4.85
N ARG A 103 -8.72 3.93 4.76
CA ARG A 103 -9.36 5.22 5.08
C ARG A 103 -9.25 5.49 6.57
N VAL A 104 -9.03 6.75 6.95
CA VAL A 104 -9.00 7.16 8.35
C VAL A 104 -10.41 7.33 8.90
N CYS A 105 -11.01 6.22 9.33
CA CYS A 105 -12.37 6.18 9.85
C CYS A 105 -12.56 5.13 10.96
N PRO A 106 -13.66 5.19 11.73
CA PRO A 106 -13.95 4.20 12.78
C PRO A 106 -14.04 2.76 12.25
N TRP A 107 -14.50 2.56 11.01
CA TRP A 107 -14.55 1.24 10.37
C TRP A 107 -13.16 0.60 10.29
N SER A 108 -12.14 1.38 9.90
CA SER A 108 -10.76 0.91 9.80
C SER A 108 -10.18 0.56 11.17
N LEU A 109 -10.52 1.34 12.20
CA LEU A 109 -10.09 1.05 13.56
C LEU A 109 -10.67 -0.28 14.03
N GLU A 110 -11.95 -0.54 13.72
CA GLU A 110 -12.58 -1.79 14.06
C GLU A 110 -11.97 -2.97 13.30
N LEU A 111 -11.72 -2.84 11.99
CA LEU A 111 -11.04 -3.88 11.20
C LEU A 111 -9.70 -4.26 11.84
N LEU A 112 -8.83 -3.29 12.12
CA LEU A 112 -7.51 -3.57 12.69
C LEU A 112 -7.60 -4.13 14.12
N THR A 113 -8.57 -3.69 14.91
CA THR A 113 -8.84 -4.27 16.25
C THR A 113 -9.23 -5.74 16.14
N ARG A 114 -10.07 -6.09 15.16
CA ARG A 114 -10.45 -7.49 14.90
C ARG A 114 -9.24 -8.29 14.45
N VAL A 115 -8.41 -7.76 13.56
CA VAL A 115 -7.15 -8.41 13.14
C VAL A 115 -6.25 -8.73 14.33
N MET A 116 -6.00 -7.75 15.21
CA MET A 116 -5.12 -7.92 16.38
C MET A 116 -5.64 -8.95 17.38
N THR A 117 -6.96 -9.11 17.49
CA THR A 117 -7.59 -9.98 18.49
C THR A 117 -8.03 -11.35 17.93
N HIS A 118 -8.01 -11.53 16.61
CA HIS A 118 -8.60 -12.70 15.93
C HIS A 118 -8.01 -14.02 16.44
N ARG A 119 -6.68 -14.12 16.55
CA ARG A 119 -5.98 -15.33 17.03
C ARG A 119 -6.44 -15.77 18.44
N HIS A 120 -6.84 -14.83 19.29
CA HIS A 120 -7.32 -15.14 20.64
C HIS A 120 -8.68 -15.83 20.62
N TYR A 121 -9.58 -15.40 19.75
CA TYR A 121 -10.93 -15.96 19.61
C TYR A 121 -10.98 -17.17 18.67
N HIS A 122 -9.96 -17.35 17.83
CA HIS A 122 -9.87 -18.40 16.83
C HIS A 122 -8.53 -19.17 16.91
N PRO A 123 -8.19 -19.76 18.08
CA PRO A 123 -6.85 -20.30 18.33
C PRO A 123 -6.51 -21.56 17.52
N THR A 124 -7.51 -22.21 16.91
CA THR A 124 -7.34 -23.47 16.16
C THR A 124 -7.27 -23.27 14.64
N GLU A 125 -7.46 -22.05 14.15
CA GLU A 125 -7.39 -21.74 12.73
C GLU A 125 -5.93 -21.60 12.27
N ASP A 126 -5.68 -21.87 10.99
CA ASP A 126 -4.36 -21.62 10.39
C ASP A 126 -4.24 -20.17 9.88
N TYR A 127 -3.04 -19.63 10.02
CA TYR A 127 -2.64 -18.27 9.66
C TYR A 127 -1.29 -18.32 8.95
N THR A 128 -1.24 -19.00 7.81
CA THR A 128 -0.01 -19.22 7.01
C THR A 128 0.78 -17.92 6.76
N PHE A 129 0.07 -16.80 6.56
CA PHE A 129 0.62 -15.46 6.36
C PHE A 129 0.21 -14.51 7.48
N GLU A 130 0.04 -15.04 8.70
CA GLU A 130 -0.18 -14.23 9.90
C GLU A 130 -1.40 -13.27 9.80
N GLU A 131 -1.20 -11.98 10.06
CA GLU A 131 -2.17 -10.90 9.95
C GLU A 131 -2.74 -10.75 8.53
N GLN A 132 -1.97 -11.06 7.48
CA GLN A 132 -2.46 -11.02 6.10
C GLN A 132 -3.55 -12.06 5.89
N SER A 133 -3.39 -13.27 6.44
CA SER A 133 -4.41 -14.32 6.39
C SER A 133 -5.70 -13.88 7.10
N ILE A 134 -5.57 -13.16 8.21
CA ILE A 134 -6.71 -12.64 8.98
C ILE A 134 -7.40 -11.50 8.24
N LEU A 135 -6.63 -10.53 7.74
CA LEU A 135 -7.14 -9.42 6.92
C LEU A 135 -7.95 -9.97 5.75
N ALA A 136 -7.37 -10.87 4.96
CA ALA A 136 -8.05 -11.50 3.82
C ALA A 136 -9.35 -12.17 4.25
N ARG A 137 -9.34 -12.94 5.35
CA ARG A 137 -10.54 -13.61 5.86
C ARG A 137 -11.64 -12.60 6.20
N LEU A 138 -11.32 -11.57 6.97
CA LEU A 138 -12.29 -10.55 7.37
C LEU A 138 -12.84 -9.79 6.15
N THR A 139 -11.96 -9.28 5.27
CA THR A 139 -12.36 -8.46 4.12
C THR A 139 -13.03 -9.25 2.99
N GLU A 140 -13.03 -10.59 3.05
CA GLU A 140 -13.65 -11.44 2.01
C GLU A 140 -14.89 -12.20 2.47
N THR A 141 -15.03 -12.43 3.78
CA THR A 141 -16.06 -13.34 4.31
C THR A 141 -16.95 -12.72 5.38
N ASP A 142 -16.52 -11.68 6.09
CA ASP A 142 -17.34 -10.97 7.08
C ASP A 142 -18.03 -9.80 6.40
N ASP A 143 -19.36 -9.84 6.27
CA ASP A 143 -20.16 -8.83 5.54
C ASP A 143 -19.87 -7.40 6.02
N LYS A 144 -19.58 -7.23 7.32
CA LYS A 144 -19.23 -5.93 7.89
C LYS A 144 -17.98 -5.30 7.28
N PHE A 145 -17.00 -6.13 6.91
CA PHE A 145 -15.75 -5.65 6.34
C PHE A 145 -15.73 -5.80 4.82
N LYS A 146 -16.36 -6.84 4.30
CA LYS A 146 -16.40 -7.15 2.88
C LYS A 146 -17.09 -6.07 2.06
N GLU A 147 -18.23 -5.55 2.52
CA GLU A 147 -18.99 -4.54 1.77
C GLU A 147 -18.27 -3.20 1.64
N HIS A 148 -17.24 -2.96 2.45
CA HIS A 148 -16.47 -1.72 2.49
C HIS A 148 -15.02 -1.90 2.00
N SER A 149 -14.71 -3.07 1.44
CA SER A 149 -13.39 -3.45 0.95
C SER A 149 -13.45 -3.70 -0.55
N ILE A 150 -12.43 -3.26 -1.28
CA ILE A 150 -12.32 -3.53 -2.71
C ILE A 150 -10.91 -3.98 -3.09
N TYR A 151 -10.86 -4.88 -4.05
CA TYR A 151 -9.61 -5.28 -4.68
C TYR A 151 -9.44 -4.56 -6.01
N VAL A 152 -8.37 -3.78 -6.12
CA VAL A 152 -7.98 -3.06 -7.34
C VAL A 152 -6.96 -3.87 -8.13
N PRO A 153 -6.72 -3.57 -9.42
CA PRO A 153 -5.62 -4.18 -10.15
C PRO A 153 -4.31 -4.04 -9.36
N LYS A 154 -3.71 -5.18 -8.98
CA LYS A 154 -2.54 -5.21 -8.09
C LYS A 154 -1.39 -4.35 -8.63
N SER A 155 -1.15 -4.34 -9.94
CA SER A 155 -0.10 -3.54 -10.57
C SER A 155 -0.23 -2.04 -10.32
N TRP A 156 -1.40 -1.55 -9.90
CA TRP A 156 -1.57 -0.14 -9.59
C TRP A 156 -0.80 0.29 -8.36
N ILE A 157 -0.80 -0.53 -7.32
CA ILE A 157 -0.26 -0.15 -6.00
C ILE A 157 0.76 -1.17 -5.47
N ASN A 158 0.88 -2.36 -6.06
CA ASN A 158 1.65 -3.46 -5.51
C ASN A 158 2.22 -4.36 -6.63
N ALA A 159 2.75 -3.77 -7.70
CA ALA A 159 3.30 -4.52 -8.83
C ALA A 159 4.49 -5.37 -8.38
N TYR A 160 4.56 -6.63 -8.82
CA TYR A 160 5.68 -7.50 -8.46
C TYR A 160 6.80 -7.46 -9.48
N PHE A 161 8.02 -7.44 -8.97
CA PHE A 161 9.22 -7.47 -9.80
C PHE A 161 9.35 -8.75 -10.65
N TYR A 162 9.13 -9.91 -10.04
CA TYR A 162 9.45 -11.23 -10.63
C TYR A 162 8.56 -11.60 -11.82
N SER A 163 7.38 -11.01 -11.89
CA SER A 163 6.65 -10.90 -13.15
C SER A 163 7.26 -9.73 -13.92
N LEU A 164 8.31 -9.99 -14.71
CA LEU A 164 8.92 -9.01 -15.64
C LEU A 164 7.89 -8.34 -16.59
N HIS A 165 6.65 -8.81 -16.61
CA HIS A 165 5.51 -8.24 -17.32
C HIS A 165 4.61 -7.29 -16.50
N GLU A 166 4.73 -7.29 -15.16
CA GLU A 166 3.93 -6.41 -14.30
C GLU A 166 4.57 -5.04 -14.09
N VAL A 167 5.90 -4.93 -13.93
CA VAL A 167 6.56 -3.63 -13.80
C VAL A 167 6.60 -2.93 -15.15
N LYS A 168 5.64 -2.04 -15.38
CA LYS A 168 5.50 -1.28 -16.62
C LYS A 168 5.98 0.17 -16.44
N PRO A 169 6.45 0.80 -17.53
CA PRO A 169 6.63 2.25 -17.60
C PRO A 169 5.45 3.02 -17.00
N GLY A 170 5.71 3.92 -16.06
CA GLY A 170 4.69 4.80 -15.47
C GLY A 170 4.00 4.27 -14.21
N LEU A 171 4.21 3.02 -13.79
CA LEU A 171 3.63 2.52 -12.54
C LEU A 171 4.21 3.23 -11.31
N LEU A 172 3.38 3.40 -10.26
CA LEU A 172 3.74 4.05 -9.01
C LEU A 172 4.92 3.34 -8.34
N LEU A 173 4.81 2.05 -8.08
CA LEU A 173 5.80 1.31 -7.28
C LEU A 173 5.92 -0.15 -7.68
N SER A 174 7.03 -0.76 -7.26
CA SER A 174 7.28 -2.20 -7.34
C SER A 174 7.57 -2.77 -5.94
N HIS A 175 7.02 -3.94 -5.65
CA HIS A 175 7.20 -4.68 -4.40
C HIS A 175 8.03 -5.94 -4.64
N PHE A 176 8.91 -6.24 -3.69
CA PHE A 176 9.89 -7.33 -3.75
C PHE A 176 9.67 -8.33 -2.59
N PRO A 177 8.52 -9.04 -2.53
CA PRO A 177 8.03 -9.80 -1.36
C PRO A 177 8.77 -11.11 -1.09
N HIS A 178 10.06 -11.22 -1.44
CA HIS A 178 10.89 -12.39 -1.18
C HIS A 178 12.28 -11.98 -0.70
N PRO A 179 12.85 -12.62 0.34
CA PRO A 179 14.16 -12.27 0.90
C PRO A 179 15.30 -12.26 -0.12
N ASP A 180 15.22 -13.12 -1.14
CA ASP A 180 16.24 -13.24 -2.19
C ASP A 180 16.24 -12.06 -3.18
N TYR A 181 15.21 -11.21 -3.16
CA TYR A 181 15.07 -10.10 -4.12
C TYR A 181 15.79 -8.82 -3.69
N LYS A 182 16.56 -8.86 -2.58
CA LYS A 182 17.37 -7.71 -2.12
C LYS A 182 18.29 -7.16 -3.20
N TRP A 183 18.87 -8.02 -4.04
CA TRP A 183 19.71 -7.58 -5.16
C TRP A 183 18.92 -6.87 -6.24
N HIS A 184 17.69 -7.29 -6.50
CA HIS A 184 16.82 -6.64 -7.49
C HIS A 184 16.34 -5.26 -7.04
N ILE A 185 16.13 -5.05 -5.73
CA ILE A 185 15.91 -3.71 -5.19
C ILE A 185 17.06 -2.79 -5.60
N TYR A 186 18.32 -3.25 -5.47
CA TYR A 186 19.48 -2.46 -5.86
C TYR A 186 19.52 -2.16 -7.37
N GLU A 187 19.15 -3.12 -8.22
CA GLU A 187 19.07 -2.91 -9.67
C GLU A 187 18.02 -1.85 -10.03
N TRP A 188 16.83 -1.92 -9.44
CA TRP A 188 15.77 -0.95 -9.73
C TRP A 188 16.05 0.43 -9.15
N LEU A 189 16.72 0.51 -8.01
CA LEU A 189 17.21 1.77 -7.48
C LEU A 189 18.14 2.47 -8.50
N LYS A 190 19.00 1.73 -9.20
CA LYS A 190 19.82 2.31 -10.28
C LYS A 190 18.98 2.79 -11.45
N VAL A 191 17.99 2.00 -11.87
CA VAL A 191 17.10 2.37 -12.98
C VAL A 191 16.38 3.69 -12.69
N ILE A 192 15.81 3.84 -11.50
CA ILE A 192 15.10 5.08 -11.13
C ILE A 192 16.06 6.26 -10.90
N GLU A 193 17.28 6.00 -10.43
CA GLU A 193 18.31 7.04 -10.28
C GLU A 193 18.72 7.58 -11.65
N THR A 194 18.88 6.70 -12.65
CA THR A 194 19.15 7.09 -14.04
C THR A 194 17.98 7.88 -14.65
N ASP A 195 16.73 7.48 -14.39
CA ASP A 195 15.54 8.23 -14.85
C ASP A 195 15.46 9.65 -14.24
N ALA A 196 16.10 9.89 -13.10
CA ALA A 196 16.07 11.18 -12.40
C ALA A 196 17.19 12.16 -12.83
N GLU A 197 18.08 11.78 -13.73
CA GLU A 197 19.18 12.65 -14.20
C GLU A 197 18.67 13.77 -15.12
N ASP A 198 19.23 14.99 -15.02
CA ASP A 198 18.77 16.22 -15.70
C ASP A 198 18.72 16.15 -17.25
N ASN A 199 19.28 15.10 -17.87
CA ASN A 199 19.26 14.88 -19.31
C ASN A 199 18.73 13.49 -19.71
N ALA A 200 18.14 12.74 -18.76
CA ALA A 200 17.58 11.44 -19.03
C ALA A 200 16.29 11.56 -19.86
N LYS A 201 15.98 10.48 -20.60
CA LYS A 201 14.64 10.23 -21.14
C LYS A 201 14.00 9.19 -20.24
N PRO A 202 13.25 9.60 -19.19
CA PRO A 202 12.80 8.66 -18.18
C PRO A 202 11.84 7.64 -18.80
N ILE A 203 12.08 6.37 -18.49
CA ILE A 203 11.24 5.26 -18.99
C ILE A 203 10.12 4.97 -18.00
N TYR A 204 10.42 4.97 -16.69
CA TYR A 204 9.49 4.61 -15.63
C TYR A 204 8.90 5.84 -14.94
N ASN A 205 9.70 6.90 -14.74
CA ASN A 205 9.22 8.15 -14.14
C ASN A 205 8.51 9.04 -15.18
N LYS A 206 7.20 8.83 -15.37
CA LYS A 206 6.39 9.53 -16.38
C LYS A 206 5.33 10.41 -15.75
N PRO A 207 5.02 11.59 -16.34
CA PRO A 207 3.87 12.38 -15.92
C PRO A 207 2.58 11.54 -15.91
N VAL A 208 1.72 11.76 -14.91
CA VAL A 208 0.47 10.99 -14.70
C VAL A 208 -0.36 10.83 -15.97
N HIS A 209 -0.51 11.90 -16.74
CA HIS A 209 -1.33 11.95 -17.95
C HIS A 209 -0.75 11.12 -19.12
N GLU A 210 0.52 10.72 -19.05
CA GLU A 210 1.18 9.84 -20.00
C GLU A 210 1.18 8.37 -19.56
N THR A 211 0.59 8.06 -18.39
CA THR A 211 0.48 6.70 -17.87
C THR A 211 -0.87 6.08 -18.20
N ASP A 212 -0.99 4.77 -18.00
CA ASP A 212 -2.27 4.07 -18.20
C ASP A 212 -3.27 4.34 -17.05
N TYR A 213 -2.83 4.86 -15.91
CA TYR A 213 -3.66 5.05 -14.72
C TYR A 213 -4.96 5.83 -14.97
N PRO A 214 -4.95 7.04 -15.59
CA PRO A 214 -6.19 7.81 -15.75
C PRO A 214 -7.25 7.06 -16.56
N LYS A 215 -6.82 6.29 -17.56
CA LYS A 215 -7.70 5.51 -18.43
C LYS A 215 -8.18 4.24 -17.72
N GLU A 216 -7.29 3.52 -17.06
CA GLU A 216 -7.63 2.26 -16.38
C GLU A 216 -8.52 2.50 -15.17
N ILE A 217 -8.22 3.52 -14.36
CA ILE A 217 -9.01 3.89 -13.16
C ILE A 217 -10.41 4.33 -13.57
N LYS A 218 -10.52 5.19 -14.58
CA LYS A 218 -11.83 5.61 -15.12
C LYS A 218 -12.66 4.44 -15.68
N LYS A 219 -12.01 3.39 -16.17
CA LYS A 219 -12.69 2.21 -16.72
C LYS A 219 -13.12 1.23 -15.61
N PHE A 220 -12.37 1.18 -14.51
CA PHE A 220 -12.60 0.26 -13.41
C PHE A 220 -13.82 0.66 -12.57
N TRP A 221 -13.93 1.96 -12.26
CA TRP A 221 -15.08 2.56 -11.59
C TRP A 221 -16.27 2.70 -12.55
#